data_AF-A0A537GGY6-F1
#
_entry.id   AF-A0A537GGY6-F1
#
_cell.length_a   1.000
_cell.length_b   1.000
_cell.length_c   1.000
_cell.angle_alpha   90.00
_cell.angle_beta   90.00
_cell.angle_gamma   90.00
#
_symmetry.space_group_name_H-M   'P 1'
#
loop_
_entity.id
_entity.type
_entity.pdbx_description
1 polymer ?
#
loop_
_entity_poly.entity_id
_entity_poly.type
_entity_poly.pdbx_seq_one_letter_code
_entity_poly.pdbx_strand_id
1 'polypeptide(L)' 'MEKVSQMQRGLMARVILSIITLAAFLAGSLIFVGFYTSGYDLFQKIVVILVAMIIAFAALAIVWVTWAGRRGMMGWWRD' A
#
# COMPACT_ATOMS: atom_id res chain seq x y z
N MET A 1 -15.52 21.11 -16.64
CA MET A 1 -14.59 21.62 -15.61
C MET A 1 -14.73 20.87 -14.29
N GLU A 2 -15.93 20.77 -13.71
CA GLU A 2 -16.15 20.18 -12.38
C GLU A 2 -15.81 18.67 -12.26
N LYS A 3 -16.21 17.84 -13.23
CA LYS A 3 -15.88 16.40 -13.26
C LYS A 3 -14.37 16.12 -13.31
N VAL A 4 -13.61 16.97 -14.01
CA VAL A 4 -12.15 16.85 -14.13
C VAL A 4 -11.47 17.16 -12.79
N SER A 5 -11.94 18.22 -12.10
CA SER A 5 -11.47 18.58 -10.75
C SER A 5 -11.70 17.45 -9.73
N GLN A 6 -12.90 16.87 -9.71
CA GLN A 6 -13.23 15.76 -8.80
C GLN A 6 -12.39 14.51 -9.11
N MET A 7 -12.16 14.23 -10.39
CA MET A 7 -11.29 13.14 -10.83
C MET A 7 -9.84 13.34 -10.36
N GLN A 8 -9.32 14.56 -10.47
CA GLN A 8 -7.96 14.93 -10.08
C GLN A 8 -7.77 14.86 -8.56
N ARG A 9 -8.76 15.32 -7.77
CA ARG A 9 -8.76 15.16 -6.31
C ARG A 9 -8.74 13.70 -5.88
N GLY A 10 -9.57 12.86 -6.53
CA GLY A 10 -9.60 11.43 -6.24
C GLY A 10 -8.28 10.72 -6.58
N LEU A 11 -7.60 11.12 -7.66
CA LEU A 11 -6.27 10.61 -7.99
C LEU A 11 -5.24 11.04 -6.94
N MET A 12 -5.23 12.32 -6.57
CA MET A 12 -4.30 12.87 -5.57
C MET A 12 -4.42 12.16 -4.23
N ALA A 13 -5.65 11.92 -3.76
CA ALA A 13 -5.89 11.21 -2.50
C ALA A 13 -5.29 9.79 -2.50
N ARG A 14 -5.37 9.06 -3.63
CA ARG A 14 -4.78 7.71 -3.75
C ARG A 14 -3.26 7.73 -3.75
N VAL A 15 -2.67 8.73 -4.41
CA VAL A 15 -1.22 8.93 -4.40
C VAL A 15 -0.74 9.23 -2.98
N ILE A 16 -1.41 10.15 -2.27
CA ILE A 16 -1.11 10.47 -0.87
C ILE A 16 -1.23 9.22 0.02
N LEU A 17 -2.32 8.47 -0.09
CA LEU A 17 -2.50 7.21 0.64
C LEU A 17 -1.39 6.21 0.32
N SER A 18 -0.92 6.16 -0.92
CA SER A 18 0.15 5.24 -1.32
C SER A 18 1.47 5.61 -0.65
N ILE A 19 1.81 6.91 -0.64
CA ILE A 19 3.00 7.43 0.05
C ILE A 19 2.94 7.13 1.54
N ILE A 20 1.80 7.42 2.18
CA ILE A 20 1.61 7.18 3.62
C ILE A 20 1.75 5.68 3.95
N THR A 21 1.16 4.80 3.13
CA THR A 21 1.22 3.35 3.34
C THR A 21 2.66 2.84 3.27
N LEU A 22 3.42 3.26 2.25
CA LEU A 22 4.82 2.85 2.09
C LEU A 22 5.72 3.45 3.17
N ALA A 23 5.51 4.71 3.54
CA ALA A 23 6.23 5.36 4.61
C ALA A 23 5.96 4.67 5.97
N ALA A 24 4.71 4.34 6.26
CA ALA A 24 4.32 3.62 7.47
C ALA A 24 4.94 2.21 7.51
N PHE A 25 4.93 1.49 6.38
CA PHE A 25 5.62 0.21 6.27
C PHE A 25 7.12 0.33 6.58
N LEU A 26 7.81 1.29 5.96
CA LEU A 26 9.24 1.47 6.15
C LEU A 26 9.58 1.91 7.59
N ALA A 27 8.90 2.94 8.09
CA ALA A 27 9.11 3.45 9.44
C ALA A 27 8.77 2.38 10.49
N GLY A 28 7.65 1.68 10.33
CA GLY A 28 7.24 0.59 11.22
C GLY A 28 8.25 -0.56 11.22
N SER A 29 8.77 -0.94 10.05
CA SER A 29 9.81 -1.98 9.94
C SER A 29 11.11 -1.57 10.64
N LEU A 30 11.54 -0.32 10.48
CA LEU A 30 12.75 0.20 11.14
C LEU A 30 12.57 0.30 12.65
N ILE A 31 11.42 0.78 13.11
CA ILE A 31 11.07 0.83 14.54
C ILE A 31 11.06 -0.58 15.12
N PHE A 32 10.42 -1.53 14.44
CA PHE A 32 10.37 -2.92 14.86
C PHE A 32 11.79 -3.50 15.01
N VAL A 33 12.62 -3.42 13.97
CA VAL A 33 13.98 -3.98 14.00
C VAL A 33 14.84 -3.29 15.07
N GLY A 34 14.79 -1.97 15.14
CA GLY A 34 15.64 -1.17 16.03
C GLY A 34 15.30 -1.30 17.51
N PHE A 35 14.01 -1.50 17.85
CA PHE A 35 13.56 -1.41 19.25
C PHE A 35 12.90 -2.69 19.79
N TYR A 36 12.39 -3.58 18.93
CA TYR A 36 11.50 -4.69 19.34
C TYR A 36 12.00 -6.08 18.93
N THR A 37 13.22 -6.21 18.41
CA THR A 37 13.77 -7.52 17.98
C THR A 37 14.79 -8.11 18.96
N SER A 38 14.83 -7.65 20.20
CA SER A 38 15.64 -8.29 21.25
C SER A 38 15.09 -9.71 21.49
N GLY A 39 15.95 -10.72 21.31
CA GLY A 39 15.56 -12.13 21.40
C GLY A 39 15.00 -12.75 20.12
N TYR A 40 14.94 -12.02 19.01
CA TYR A 40 14.52 -12.57 17.71
C TYR A 40 15.73 -13.01 16.89
N ASP A 41 15.63 -14.20 16.29
CA ASP A 41 16.55 -14.73 15.30
C ASP A 41 16.46 -13.91 13.99
N LEU A 42 17.52 -13.89 13.18
CA LEU A 42 17.53 -13.16 11.90
C LEU A 42 16.36 -13.57 11.00
N PHE A 43 16.05 -14.88 10.94
CA PHE A 43 14.93 -15.41 10.16
C PHE A 43 13.58 -14.82 10.62
N GLN A 44 13.32 -14.76 11.93
CA GLN A 44 12.08 -14.21 12.48
C GLN A 44 11.92 -12.73 12.13
N LYS A 45 13.01 -11.95 12.20
CA LYS A 45 12.99 -10.52 11.81
C LYS A 45 12.59 -10.34 10.35
N ILE A 46 13.17 -11.16 9.45
CA ILE A 46 12.86 -11.15 8.02
C ILE A 46 11.39 -11.50 7.79
N VAL A 47 10.89 -12.55 8.44
CA VAL A 47 9.48 -12.97 8.32
C VAL A 47 8.52 -11.83 8.69
N VAL A 48 8.76 -11.13 9.80
CA VAL A 48 7.90 -10.02 10.22
C VAL A 48 7.91 -8.88 9.19
N ILE A 49 9.07 -8.51 8.66
CA ILE A 49 9.18 -7.48 7.61
C ILE A 49 8.44 -7.92 6.34
N LEU A 50 8.57 -9.18 5.93
CA LEU A 50 7.86 -9.71 4.76
C LEU A 50 6.35 -9.68 4.95
N VAL A 51 5.85 -10.04 6.15
CA VAL A 51 4.42 -9.94 6.48
C VAL A 51 3.94 -8.49 6.39
N ALA A 52 4.68 -7.54 6.98
CA ALA A 52 4.34 -6.13 6.90
C ALA A 52 4.33 -5.61 5.45
N MET A 53 5.26 -6.09 4.62
CA MET A 53 5.35 -5.76 3.20
C MET A 53 4.14 -6.27 2.41
N ILE A 54 3.72 -7.51 2.66
CA ILE A 54 2.52 -8.10 2.06
C ILE A 54 1.29 -7.26 2.40
N ILE A 55 1.14 -6.86 3.66
CA ILE A 55 0.01 -6.03 4.11
C ILE A 55 0.02 -4.67 3.40
N ALA A 56 1.17 -4.01 3.32
CA ALA A 56 1.31 -2.72 2.63
C ALA A 56 0.93 -2.84 1.15
N PHE A 57 1.44 -3.85 0.44
CA PHE A 57 1.10 -4.06 -0.97
C PHE A 57 -0.35 -4.46 -1.17
N ALA A 58 -0.94 -5.26 -0.28
CA ALA A 58 -2.36 -5.59 -0.34
C ALA A 58 -3.24 -4.34 -0.20
N ALA A 59 -2.92 -3.45 0.74
CA ALA A 59 -3.62 -2.18 0.91
C ALA A 59 -3.54 -1.31 -0.36
N LEU A 60 -2.34 -1.19 -0.95
CA LEU A 60 -2.16 -0.48 -2.22
C LEU A 60 -2.97 -1.13 -3.34
N ALA A 61 -2.90 -2.46 -3.48
CA ALA A 61 -3.64 -3.19 -4.50
C ALA A 61 -5.15 -2.90 -4.39
N ILE A 62 -5.74 -2.96 -3.19
CA ILE A 62 -7.16 -2.66 -2.96
C ILE A 62 -7.51 -1.23 -3.40
N VAL A 63 -6.69 -0.24 -3.03
CA VAL A 63 -6.91 1.18 -3.37
C VAL A 63 -6.95 1.40 -4.88
N TRP A 64 -6.08 0.72 -5.63
CA TRP A 64 -5.95 0.88 -7.08
C TRP A 64 -6.92 -0.01 -7.87
N VAL A 65 -7.12 -1.27 -7.47
CA VAL A 65 -8.06 -2.23 -8.08
C VAL A 65 -9.50 -1.69 -8.01
N THR A 66 -9.94 -1.22 -6.84
CA THR A 66 -11.31 -0.68 -6.68
C THR A 66 -11.57 0.59 -7.49
N TRP A 67 -10.51 1.26 -7.95
CA TRP A 67 -10.59 2.44 -8.79
C TRP A 67 -10.55 2.11 -10.27
N ALA A 68 -9.61 1.26 -10.69
CA ALA A 68 -9.50 0.78 -12.06
C ALA A 68 -10.77 0.01 -12.48
N GLY A 69 -11.30 -0.83 -11.58
CA GLY A 69 -12.55 -1.57 -11.82
C GLY A 69 -13.77 -0.67 -11.99
N ARG A 70 -13.91 0.38 -11.17
CA ARG A 70 -15.01 1.37 -11.30
C ARG A 70 -14.94 2.21 -12.58
N ARG A 71 -13.81 2.23 -13.28
CA ARG A 71 -13.62 2.98 -14.53
C ARG A 71 -13.70 2.12 -15.78
N GLY A 72 -14.02 0.83 -15.66
CA GLY A 72 -14.02 -0.08 -16.81
C GLY A 72 -12.63 -0.30 -17.41
N MET A 73 -11.56 0.12 -16.72
CA MET A 73 -10.17 -0.06 -17.18
C MET A 73 -9.68 -1.51 -17.02
N MET A 74 -10.52 -2.39 -16.48
CA MET A 74 -10.30 -3.84 -16.37
C MET A 74 -10.93 -4.62 -17.53
N GLY A 75 -11.10 -4.00 -18.70
CA GLY A 75 -11.70 -4.63 -19.89
C GLY A 75 -11.01 -5.94 -20.31
N TRP A 76 -9.70 -6.05 -20.11
CA TRP A 76 -8.90 -7.24 -20.40
C TRP A 76 -9.25 -8.49 -19.55
N TRP A 77 -9.89 -8.34 -18.38
CA TRP A 77 -10.27 -9.47 -17.52
C TRP A 77 -11.64 -10.07 -17.85
N ARG A 78 -12.34 -9.54 -18.87
CA ARG A 78 -13.71 -9.94 -19.23
C ARG A 78 -13.79 -10.76 -20.52
N ASP A 79 -12.66 -10.99 -21.19
CA ASP A 79 -12.50 -11.85 -22.37
C ASP A 79 -11.64 -13.07 -22.00
#